data_AF-A0A3M5K9S6-F1
#
_entry.id   AF-A0A3M5K9S6-F1
#
_cell.length_a   1.000
_cell.length_b   1.000
_cell.length_c   1.000
_cell.angle_alpha   90.00
_cell.angle_beta   90.00
_cell.angle_gamma   90.00
#
_symmetry.space_group_name_H-M   'P 1'
#
loop_
_entity.id
_entity.type
_entity.pdbx_description
1 polymer ?
#
loop_
_entity_poly.entity_id
_entity_poly.type
_entity_poly.pdbx_seq_one_letter_code
_entity_poly.pdbx_strand_id
1 'polypeptide(L)'
;MKKRFLQPNFLNVLQEDRSMQLQPGLYRHYKGPQYRVFSVARHSETEEEVVFYQALYGDFGMWVRPLSMFLELVEVDGEHVPRFALVEAEPSLFSPT
;
A
#
# COMPACT_ATOMS: atom_id res chain seq x y z
N MET A 1 17.94 8.28 33.93
CA MET A 1 18.41 7.50 32.76
C MET A 1 17.88 8.18 31.51
N LYS A 2 18.73 8.90 30.76
CA LYS A 2 18.31 9.68 29.58
C LYS A 2 18.01 8.69 28.44
N LYS A 3 16.73 8.38 28.20
CA LYS A 3 16.32 7.69 26.97
C LYS A 3 16.58 8.64 25.82
N ARG A 4 17.66 8.38 25.08
CA ARG A 4 18.04 9.08 23.87
C ARG A 4 16.94 8.79 22.84
N PHE A 5 15.99 9.71 22.70
CA PHE A 5 15.08 9.71 21.57
C PHE A 5 15.93 9.90 20.31
N LEU A 6 16.16 8.81 19.59
CA LEU A 6 16.62 8.88 18.21
C LEU A 6 15.52 9.63 17.46
N GLN A 7 15.82 10.82 16.93
CA GLN A 7 14.88 11.45 16.01
C GLN A 7 14.76 10.53 14.80
N PRO A 8 13.54 10.13 14.39
CA PRO A 8 13.36 9.29 13.22
C PRO A 8 13.97 10.00 12.01
N ASN A 9 14.63 9.22 11.16
CA ASN A 9 15.21 9.73 9.91
C ASN A 9 14.08 10.41 9.11
N PHE A 10 14.32 11.61 8.57
CA PHE A 10 13.29 12.39 7.87
C PHE A 10 12.67 11.60 6.69
N LEU A 11 13.47 10.74 6.06
CA LEU A 11 13.02 9.80 5.03
C LEU A 11 12.06 8.73 5.57
N ASN A 12 12.27 8.24 6.80
CA ASN A 12 11.38 7.26 7.44
C ASN A 12 10.04 7.90 7.82
N VAL A 13 10.05 9.16 8.28
CA VAL A 13 8.82 9.89 8.64
C VAL A 13 7.91 10.09 7.42
N LEU A 14 8.46 10.41 6.25
CA LEU A 14 7.68 10.55 5.00
C LEU A 14 7.18 9.21 4.43
N GLN A 15 7.76 8.09 4.88
CA GLN A 15 7.36 6.75 4.49
C GLN A 15 6.26 6.22 5.42
N GLU A 16 6.38 6.44 6.74
CA GLU A 16 5.34 6.17 7.74
C GLU A 16 4.06 6.99 7.50
N ASP A 17 4.16 8.26 7.10
CA ASP A 17 2.98 9.09 6.78
C ASP A 17 2.21 8.56 5.55
N ARG A 18 2.92 7.95 4.58
CA ARG A 18 2.29 7.38 3.38
C ARG A 18 1.62 6.04 3.62
N SER A 19 2.08 5.25 4.60
CA SER A 19 1.46 3.98 4.95
C SER A 19 0.17 4.14 5.74
N MET A 20 0.09 5.18 6.57
CA MET A 20 -1.15 5.62 7.23
C MET A 20 -2.19 6.21 6.26
N GLN A 21 -1.83 6.47 4.99
CA GLN A 21 -2.69 7.14 4.00
C GLN A 21 -3.16 6.27 2.84
N LEU A 22 -2.78 4.98 2.75
CA LEU A 22 -3.30 4.14 1.66
C LEU A 22 -4.80 3.92 1.85
N GLN A 23 -5.59 4.55 0.98
CA GLN A 23 -7.05 4.49 1.00
C GLN A 23 -7.55 3.06 0.67
N PRO A 24 -8.34 2.41 1.53
CA PRO A 24 -9.02 1.18 1.13
C PRO A 24 -9.98 1.43 -0.03
N GLY A 25 -10.17 0.42 -0.89
CA GLY A 25 -11.08 0.50 -2.01
C GLY A 25 -10.60 -0.19 -3.28
N LEU A 26 -11.22 0.15 -4.40
CA LEU A 26 -10.93 -0.43 -5.70
C LEU A 26 -9.72 0.25 -6.34
N TYR A 27 -8.75 -0.55 -6.76
CA TYR A 27 -7.56 -0.12 -7.48
C TYR A 27 -7.49 -0.80 -8.84
N ARG A 28 -6.92 -0.10 -9.82
CA ARG A 28 -6.60 -0.65 -11.14
C ARG A 28 -5.10 -0.71 -11.32
N HIS A 29 -4.57 -1.89 -11.64
CA HIS A 29 -3.18 -2.02 -12.04
C HIS A 29 -3.00 -1.41 -13.44
N TYR A 30 -1.85 -0.79 -13.73
CA TYR A 30 -1.59 -0.17 -15.03
C TYR A 30 -1.77 -1.12 -16.23
N LYS A 31 -1.68 -2.43 -16.02
CA LYS A 31 -1.96 -3.46 -17.05
C LYS A 31 -3.44 -3.77 -17.28
N GLY A 32 -4.36 -3.15 -16.53
CA GLY A 32 -5.80 -3.30 -16.72
C GLY A 32 -6.59 -3.95 -15.57
N PRO A 33 -6.15 -5.09 -14.99
CA PRO A 33 -6.93 -5.78 -13.96
C PRO A 33 -7.22 -4.94 -12.71
N GLN A 34 -8.35 -5.23 -12.07
CA GLN A 34 -8.79 -4.56 -10.85
C GLN A 34 -8.58 -5.41 -9.61
N TYR A 35 -8.38 -4.71 -8.50
CA TYR A 35 -8.08 -5.26 -7.19
C TYR A 35 -8.85 -4.47 -6.13
N ARG A 36 -9.18 -5.12 -5.01
CA ARG A 36 -9.71 -4.45 -3.82
C ARG A 36 -8.64 -4.42 -2.74
N VAL A 37 -8.23 -3.22 -2.32
CA VAL A 37 -7.30 -2.99 -1.22
C VAL A 37 -8.09 -2.87 0.07
N PHE A 38 -7.66 -3.59 1.11
CA PHE A 38 -8.33 -3.55 2.41
C PHE A 38 -7.55 -2.74 3.45
N SER A 39 -6.24 -2.93 3.54
CA SER A 39 -5.38 -2.27 4.53
C SER A 39 -3.91 -2.42 4.19
N VAL A 40 -3.09 -1.59 4.82
CA VAL A 40 -1.67 -1.89 5.04
C VAL A 40 -1.54 -2.79 6.26
N ALA A 41 -0.63 -3.75 6.20
CA ALA A 41 -0.24 -4.65 7.27
C ALA A 41 1.29 -4.64 7.43
N ARG A 42 1.80 -5.26 8.49
CA ARG A 42 3.24 -5.42 8.73
C ARG A 42 3.64 -6.89 8.61
N HIS A 43 4.61 -7.17 7.75
CA HIS A 43 5.15 -8.51 7.56
C HIS A 43 5.92 -8.94 8.82
N SER A 44 5.60 -10.10 9.42
CA SER A 44 6.06 -10.45 10.76
C SER A 44 7.57 -10.69 10.87
N GLU A 45 8.18 -11.24 9.83
CA GLU A 45 9.57 -11.68 9.85
C GLU A 45 10.54 -10.56 9.46
N THR A 46 10.08 -9.60 8.66
CA THR A 46 10.90 -8.52 8.10
C THR A 46 10.52 -7.14 8.62
N GLU A 47 9.37 -7.04 9.29
CA GLU A 47 8.73 -5.80 9.71
C GLU A 47 8.40 -4.80 8.59
N GLU A 48 8.49 -5.23 7.33
CA GLU A 48 8.16 -4.39 6.18
C GLU A 48 6.64 -4.19 6.05
N GLU A 49 6.25 -2.99 5.63
CA GLU A 49 4.86 -2.68 5.33
C GLU A 49 4.43 -3.30 4.02
N VAL A 50 3.27 -3.95 4.02
CA VAL A 50 2.69 -4.62 2.86
C VAL A 50 1.23 -4.21 2.69
N VAL A 51 0.78 -4.12 1.44
CA VAL A 51 -0.64 -3.94 1.10
C VAL A 51 -1.32 -5.29 1.07
N PHE A 52 -2.41 -5.45 1.81
CA PHE A 52 -3.30 -6.60 1.76
C PHE A 52 -4.48 -6.31 0.81
N TYR A 53 -4.62 -7.11 -0.23
CA TYR A 53 -5.59 -6.87 -1.30
C TYR A 53 -6.07 -8.16 -1.97
N GLN A 54 -7.20 -8.09 -2.67
CA GLN A 54 -7.81 -9.18 -3.42
C GLN A 54 -7.78 -8.89 -4.92
N ALA A 55 -7.47 -9.90 -5.74
CA ALA A 55 -7.71 -9.82 -7.19
C ALA A 55 -9.22 -9.91 -7.49
N LEU A 56 -9.74 -9.06 -8.38
CA LEU A 56 -11.14 -9.09 -8.80
C LEU A 56 -11.34 -9.83 -10.13
N TYR A 57 -10.49 -10.81 -10.40
CA TYR A 57 -10.47 -11.63 -11.60
C TYR A 57 -9.89 -13.02 -11.28
N GLY A 58 -10.09 -13.97 -12.19
CA GLY A 58 -9.63 -15.35 -12.01
C GLY A 58 -10.25 -15.97 -10.75
N ASP A 59 -9.42 -16.58 -9.91
CA ASP A 59 -9.86 -17.26 -8.68
C ASP A 59 -10.07 -16.31 -7.48
N PHE A 60 -10.03 -14.99 -7.70
CA PHE A 60 -10.23 -13.98 -6.66
C PHE A 60 -9.28 -14.12 -5.45
N GLY A 61 -8.03 -14.49 -5.73
CA GLY A 61 -7.01 -14.74 -4.70
C GLY A 61 -6.67 -13.51 -3.85
N MET A 62 -6.25 -13.78 -2.60
CA MET A 62 -5.80 -12.80 -1.62
C MET A 62 -4.28 -12.70 -1.64
N TRP A 63 -3.75 -11.47 -1.63
CA TRP A 63 -2.33 -11.21 -1.81
C TRP A 63 -1.82 -10.18 -0.81
N VAL A 64 -0.52 -10.25 -0.54
CA VAL A 64 0.26 -9.18 0.06
C VAL A 64 1.36 -8.72 -0.91
N ARG A 65 1.70 -7.44 -0.88
CA ARG A 65 2.80 -6.87 -1.68
C ARG A 65 3.49 -5.77 -0.89
N PRO A 66 4.82 -5.60 -0.95
CA PRO A 66 5.48 -4.46 -0.32
C PRO A 66 4.82 -3.13 -0.68
N LEU A 67 4.54 -2.29 0.32
CA LEU A 67 3.85 -1.02 0.14
C LEU A 67 4.58 -0.10 -0.84
N SER A 68 5.91 -0.05 -0.74
CA SER A 68 6.77 0.72 -1.65
C SER A 68 6.56 0.33 -3.11
N MET A 69 6.48 -0.98 -3.40
CA MET A 69 6.22 -1.49 -4.75
C MET A 69 4.78 -1.27 -5.20
N PHE A 70 3.83 -1.16 -4.28
CA PHE A 70 2.42 -0.88 -4.61
C PHE A 70 2.22 0.59 -5.00
N LEU A 71 2.82 1.50 -4.24
CA LEU A 71 2.76 2.96 -4.45
C LEU A 71 3.69 3.48 -5.56
N GLU A 72 4.48 2.59 -6.16
CA GLU A 72 5.47 2.93 -7.18
C GLU A 72 4.83 3.55 -8.42
N LEU A 73 5.50 4.55 -9.00
CA LEU A 73 5.22 5.02 -10.37
C LEU A 73 6.02 4.16 -11.36
N VAL A 74 5.38 3.70 -12.42
CA VAL A 74 6.00 2.94 -13.50
C VAL A 74 5.97 3.73 -14.79
N GLU A 75 6.98 3.53 -15.65
CA GLU A 75 7.01 4.11 -16.99
C GLU A 75 6.17 3.25 -17.95
N VAL A 76 5.21 3.88 -18.62
CA VAL A 76 4.35 3.29 -19.65
C VAL A 76 4.25 4.29 -20.80
N ASP A 77 4.68 3.90 -22.00
CA ASP A 77 4.66 4.76 -23.19
C ASP A 77 5.35 6.13 -22.99
N GLY A 78 6.40 6.18 -22.17
CA GLY A 78 7.16 7.39 -21.84
C GLY A 78 6.55 8.27 -20.74
N GLU A 79 5.42 7.86 -20.16
CA GLU A 79 4.76 8.55 -19.04
C GLU A 79 4.92 7.78 -17.73
N HIS A 80 5.08 8.50 -16.61
CA HIS A 80 5.10 7.88 -15.28
C HIS A 80 3.70 7.83 -14.70
N VAL A 81 3.17 6.61 -14.51
CA VAL A 81 1.82 6.36 -13.99
C VAL A 81 1.86 5.52 -12.72
N PRO A 82 0.88 5.63 -11.81
CA PRO A 82 0.80 4.74 -10.65
C PRO A 82 0.73 3.27 -11.08
N ARG A 83 1.55 2.41 -10.47
CA ARG A 83 1.46 0.96 -10.70
C ARG A 83 0.05 0.46 -10.38
N PHE A 84 -0.53 0.98 -9.30
CA PHE A 84 -1.93 0.80 -8.92
C PHE A 84 -2.58 2.16 -8.70
N ALA A 85 -3.58 2.50 -9.50
CA ALA A 85 -4.35 3.74 -9.37
C ALA A 85 -5.65 3.48 -8.61
N LEU A 86 -5.98 4.32 -7.62
CA LEU A 86 -7.28 4.28 -6.94
C LEU A 86 -8.38 4.62 -7.95
N VAL A 87 -9.44 3.81 -7.95
CA VAL A 87 -10.64 3.97 -8.77
C VAL A 87 -11.81 4.45 -7.90
N GLU A 88 -12.00 3.81 -6.75
CA GLU A 88 -13.09 4.12 -5.83
C GLU A 88 -12.65 3.84 -4.39
N ALA A 89 -12.85 4.79 -3.48
CA ALA A 89 -12.57 4.62 -2.07
C ALA A 89 -13.70 3.82 -1.40
N GLU A 90 -13.34 2.82 -0.60
CA GLU A 90 -14.27 2.07 0.24
C GLU A 90 -13.91 2.33 1.73
N PRO A 91 -14.89 2.25 2.65
CA PRO A 91 -14.60 2.37 4.08
C PRO A 91 -13.66 1.24 4.55
N SER A 92 -12.75 1.57 5.47
CA SER A 92 -11.90 0.55 6.10
C SER A 92 -12.76 -0.45 6.87
N LEU A 93 -12.54 -1.74 6.63
CA LEU A 93 -13.10 -2.83 7.41
C LEU A 93 -12.35 -3.06 8.74
N PHE A 94 -11.18 -2.43 8.89
CA PHE A 94 -10.28 -2.58 10.02
C PHE A 94 -10.09 -1.22 10.68
N SER A 95 -11.06 -0.80 11.48
CA SER A 95 -10.89 0.35 12.35
C SER A 95 -10.09 -0.07 13.59
N PRO A 96 -8.98 0.61 13.94
CA PRO A 96 -8.37 0.41 15.25
C PRO A 96 -9.40 0.81 16.32
N THR A 97 -9.68 -0.12 17.25
CA THR A 97 -10.46 0.16 18.45
C THR A 97 -9.60 0.86 19.49
#